data_AF-A0A3D5BLJ8-F1
#
_entry.id   AF-A0A3D5BLJ8-F1
#
_cell.length_a   1.000
_cell.length_b   1.000
_cell.length_c   1.000
_cell.angle_alpha   90.00
_cell.angle_beta   90.00
_cell.angle_gamma   90.00
#
_symmetry.space_group_name_H-M   'P 1'
#
loop_
_entity.id
_entity.type
_entity.pdbx_description
1 polymer ?
#
loop_
_entity_poly.entity_id
_entity_poly.type
_entity_poly.pdbx_seq_one_letter_code
_entity_poly.pdbx_strand_id
1 'polypeptide(L)'
;MTDETLILPLFEQQQEHLTMLLSLLKAELDAISSRNVEALEQGGAAKLACLEQIQQLDQDIAALPMLSSIKNEAWFVQKVQDIDHILQQCKEQNEINALTLQQSQLIVERFKHELLQNRGKSGLTYTAKGKPAIDHKGGGIKA
;
A
#
# COMPACT_ATOMS: atom_id res chain seq x y z
N MET A 1 19.22 -22.30 -34.47
CA MET A 1 18.91 -20.87 -34.70
C MET A 1 17.42 -20.53 -34.52
N THR A 2 16.57 -21.45 -34.06
CA THR A 2 15.11 -21.23 -33.95
C THR A 2 14.63 -20.94 -32.52
N ASP A 3 15.33 -21.47 -31.52
CA ASP A 3 14.78 -21.55 -30.16
C ASP A 3 15.00 -20.24 -29.39
N GLU A 4 16.13 -19.57 -29.64
CA GLU A 4 16.44 -18.26 -29.07
C GLU A 4 15.46 -17.18 -29.54
N THR A 5 15.11 -17.16 -30.83
CA THR A 5 14.17 -16.21 -31.42
C THR A 5 12.73 -16.36 -30.92
N LEU A 6 12.36 -17.54 -30.42
CA LEU A 6 11.03 -17.82 -29.87
C LEU A 6 10.91 -17.41 -28.40
N ILE A 7 12.03 -17.40 -27.66
CA ILE A 7 12.06 -17.29 -26.21
C ILE A 7 12.50 -15.89 -25.75
N LEU A 8 13.39 -15.23 -26.50
CA LEU A 8 13.75 -13.83 -26.25
C LEU A 8 12.53 -12.89 -26.10
N PRO A 9 11.54 -12.90 -27.01
CA PRO A 9 10.39 -12.00 -26.89
C PRO A 9 9.54 -12.26 -25.65
N LEU A 10 9.46 -13.52 -25.17
CA LEU A 10 8.76 -13.86 -23.93
C LEU A 10 9.45 -13.25 -22.71
N PHE A 11 10.79 -13.29 -22.66
CA PHE A 11 11.56 -12.66 -21.60
C PHE A 11 11.51 -11.14 -21.65
N GLU A 12 11.54 -10.54 -22.84
CA GLU A 12 11.35 -9.09 -23.01
C GLU A 12 9.96 -8.65 -22.53
N GLN A 13 8.92 -9.42 -22.85
CA GLN A 13 7.57 -9.16 -22.37
C GLN A 13 7.46 -9.31 -20.84
N GLN A 14 8.15 -10.30 -20.25
CA GLN A 14 8.22 -10.45 -18.80
C GLN A 14 8.92 -9.25 -18.15
N GLN A 15 10.00 -8.78 -18.74
CA GLN A 15 10.73 -7.61 -18.27
C GLN A 15 9.87 -6.34 -18.34
N GLU A 16 9.09 -6.16 -19.41
CA GLU A 16 8.16 -5.05 -19.57
C GLU A 16 7.07 -5.09 -18.51
N HIS A 17 6.45 -6.25 -18.27
CA HIS A 17 5.43 -6.42 -17.24
C HIS A 17 5.95 -6.15 -15.84
N LEU A 18 7.15 -6.63 -15.50
CA LEU A 18 7.77 -6.34 -14.20
C LEU A 18 8.12 -4.86 -14.04
N THR A 19 8.55 -4.20 -15.12
CA THR A 19 8.81 -2.75 -15.12
C THR A 19 7.51 -1.96 -14.93
N MET A 20 6.43 -2.39 -15.57
CA MET A 20 5.10 -1.82 -15.38
C MET A 20 4.64 -2.01 -13.93
N LEU A 21 4.80 -3.22 -13.36
CA LEU A 21 4.49 -3.50 -11.97
C LEU A 21 5.27 -2.58 -11.01
N LEU A 22 6.57 -2.39 -11.24
CA LEU A 22 7.38 -1.48 -10.45
C LEU A 22 6.86 -0.03 -10.52
N SER A 23 6.44 0.42 -11.71
CA SER A 23 5.84 1.75 -11.89
C SER A 23 4.52 1.88 -11.13
N LEU A 24 3.66 0.86 -11.17
CA LEU A 24 2.41 0.82 -10.42
C LEU A 24 2.65 0.84 -8.91
N LEU A 25 3.65 0.11 -8.43
CA LEU A 25 4.05 0.13 -7.03
C LEU A 25 4.56 1.52 -6.58
N LYS A 26 5.31 2.23 -7.42
CA LYS A 26 5.72 3.61 -7.10
C LYS A 26 4.52 4.57 -7.06
N ALA A 27 3.60 4.44 -8.02
CA ALA A 27 2.36 5.22 -8.02
C ALA A 27 1.47 4.91 -6.80
N GLU A 28 1.45 3.66 -6.34
CA GLU A 28 0.76 3.25 -5.10
C GLU A 28 1.35 3.97 -3.88
N LEU A 29 2.68 4.09 -3.77
CA LEU A 29 3.32 4.84 -2.69
C LEU A 29 2.88 6.32 -2.68
N ASP A 30 2.86 6.95 -3.84
CA ASP A 30 2.43 8.34 -4.00
C ASP A 30 0.95 8.51 -3.65
N ALA A 31 0.11 7.54 -4.03
CA ALA A 31 -1.31 7.54 -3.70
C ALA A 31 -1.57 7.34 -2.20
N ILE A 32 -0.83 6.44 -1.53
CA ILE A 32 -0.87 6.28 -0.06
C ILE A 32 -0.46 7.59 0.62
N SER A 33 0.64 8.20 0.17
CA SER A 33 1.20 9.42 0.78
C SER A 33 0.27 10.63 0.61
N SER A 34 -0.36 10.76 -0.56
CA SER A 34 -1.35 11.80 -0.87
C SER A 34 -2.76 11.50 -0.36
N ARG A 35 -2.99 10.31 0.23
CA ARG A 35 -4.29 9.82 0.72
C ARG A 35 -5.36 9.80 -0.39
N ASN A 36 -4.95 9.54 -1.63
CA ASN A 36 -5.84 9.49 -2.77
C ASN A 36 -6.46 8.09 -2.91
N VAL A 37 -7.68 7.93 -2.40
CA VAL A 37 -8.40 6.64 -2.38
C VAL A 37 -8.74 6.16 -3.80
N GLU A 38 -9.14 7.07 -4.69
CA GLU A 38 -9.49 6.71 -6.07
C GLU A 38 -8.27 6.18 -6.84
N ALA A 39 -7.12 6.83 -6.68
CA ALA A 39 -5.86 6.36 -7.28
C ALA A 39 -5.41 5.00 -6.71
N LEU A 40 -5.69 4.70 -5.44
CA LEU A 40 -5.41 3.41 -4.83
C LEU A 40 -6.29 2.29 -5.39
N GLU A 41 -7.59 2.55 -5.58
CA GLU A 41 -8.51 1.58 -6.17
C GLU A 41 -8.15 1.26 -7.63
N GLN A 42 -7.92 2.31 -8.43
CA GLN A 42 -7.51 2.16 -9.84
C GLN A 42 -6.14 1.47 -9.95
N GLY A 43 -5.16 1.89 -9.14
CA GLY A 43 -3.84 1.28 -9.09
C GLY A 43 -3.86 -0.18 -8.65
N GLY A 44 -4.73 -0.52 -7.68
CA GLY A 44 -4.91 -1.90 -7.22
C GLY A 44 -5.48 -2.83 -8.30
N ALA A 45 -6.48 -2.37 -9.05
CA ALA A 45 -7.03 -3.11 -10.18
C ALA A 45 -5.98 -3.34 -11.28
N ALA A 46 -5.21 -2.29 -11.62
CA ALA A 46 -4.13 -2.39 -12.60
C ALA A 46 -3.01 -3.34 -12.15
N LYS A 47 -2.65 -3.32 -10.86
CA LYS A 47 -1.66 -4.23 -10.26
C LYS A 47 -2.10 -5.68 -10.33
N LEU A 48 -3.38 -5.97 -10.03
CA LEU A 48 -3.94 -7.33 -10.16
C LEU A 48 -3.88 -7.84 -11.60
N ALA A 49 -4.34 -7.04 -12.56
CA ALA A 49 -4.29 -7.41 -13.97
C ALA A 49 -2.85 -7.65 -14.46
N CYS A 50 -1.89 -6.82 -14.04
CA CYS A 50 -0.48 -6.99 -14.36
C CYS A 50 0.08 -8.29 -13.77
N LEU A 51 -0.26 -8.62 -12.51
CA LEU A 51 0.17 -9.86 -11.87
C LEU A 51 -0.42 -11.10 -12.56
N GLU A 52 -1.68 -11.06 -12.99
CA GLU A 52 -2.29 -12.13 -13.77
C GLU A 52 -1.57 -12.34 -15.11
N GLN A 53 -1.19 -11.26 -15.79
CA GLN A 53 -0.41 -11.34 -17.03
C GLN A 53 0.99 -11.93 -16.81
N ILE A 54 1.68 -11.53 -15.74
CA ILE A 54 2.98 -12.11 -15.35
C ILE A 54 2.81 -13.60 -15.07
N GLN A 55 1.80 -13.98 -14.28
CA GLN A 55 1.57 -15.37 -13.92
C GLN A 55 1.21 -16.24 -15.13
N GLN A 56 0.44 -15.72 -16.08
CA GLN A 56 0.15 -16.43 -17.32
C GLN A 56 1.40 -16.62 -18.17
N LEU A 57 2.19 -15.56 -18.33
CA LEU A 57 3.43 -15.60 -19.09
C LEU A 57 4.46 -16.56 -18.47
N ASP A 58 4.55 -16.61 -17.14
CA ASP A 58 5.39 -17.57 -16.43
C ASP A 58 4.97 -19.01 -16.67
N GLN A 59 3.67 -19.28 -16.72
CA GLN A 59 3.15 -20.61 -17.08
C GLN A 59 3.45 -20.96 -18.53
N ASP A 60 3.29 -20.01 -19.44
CA ASP A 60 3.60 -20.19 -20.86
C ASP A 60 5.08 -20.49 -21.06
N ILE A 61 5.97 -19.77 -20.38
CA ILE A 61 7.41 -20.01 -20.36
C ILE A 61 7.68 -21.41 -19.78
N ALA A 62 7.13 -21.75 -18.62
CA ALA A 62 7.36 -23.03 -17.95
C ALA A 62 6.87 -24.25 -18.76
N ALA A 63 5.85 -24.07 -19.60
CA ALA A 63 5.33 -25.11 -20.48
C ALA A 63 6.23 -25.43 -21.68
N LEU A 64 7.25 -24.61 -21.96
CA LEU A 64 8.15 -24.81 -23.10
C LEU A 64 9.10 -25.99 -22.85
N PRO A 65 9.04 -27.08 -23.63
CA PRO A 65 9.91 -28.25 -23.45
C PRO A 65 11.39 -27.93 -23.73
N MET A 66 11.65 -26.91 -24.55
CA MET A 66 12.99 -26.44 -24.92
C MET A 66 13.75 -25.75 -23.78
N LEU A 67 13.07 -25.33 -22.69
CA LEU A 67 13.71 -24.74 -21.51
C LEU A 67 14.81 -25.63 -20.94
N SER A 68 14.59 -26.94 -20.94
CA SER A 68 15.55 -27.91 -20.41
C SER A 68 16.89 -27.90 -21.15
N SER A 69 16.88 -27.61 -22.46
CA SER A 69 18.06 -27.58 -23.31
C SER A 69 18.81 -26.23 -23.23
N ILE A 70 18.09 -25.13 -23.01
CA ILE A 70 18.67 -23.77 -23.03
C ILE A 70 19.04 -23.22 -21.64
N LYS A 71 18.64 -23.88 -20.55
CA LYS A 71 18.94 -23.43 -19.17
C LYS A 71 20.41 -23.21 -18.87
N ASN A 72 21.30 -23.88 -19.62
CA ASN A 72 22.75 -23.78 -19.47
C ASN A 72 23.39 -22.72 -20.38
N GLU A 73 22.62 -22.09 -21.26
CA GLU A 73 23.12 -21.05 -22.15
C GLU A 73 23.42 -19.77 -21.37
N ALA A 74 24.56 -19.14 -21.66
CA ALA A 74 25.00 -17.94 -20.95
C ALA A 74 24.02 -16.77 -21.10
N TRP A 75 23.43 -16.59 -22.29
CA TRP A 75 22.43 -15.54 -22.54
C TRP A 75 21.15 -15.74 -21.72
N PHE A 76 20.74 -16.99 -21.52
CA PHE A 76 19.54 -17.34 -20.75
C PHE A 76 19.75 -17.04 -19.27
N VAL A 77 20.90 -17.47 -18.71
CA VAL A 77 21.26 -17.20 -17.31
C VAL A 77 21.32 -15.70 -17.04
N GLN A 78 21.91 -14.93 -17.95
CA GLN A 78 21.98 -13.47 -17.81
C GLN A 78 20.59 -12.82 -17.84
N LYS A 79 19.71 -13.23 -18.77
CA LYS A 79 18.33 -12.70 -18.84
C LYS A 79 17.51 -13.03 -17.59
N VAL A 80 17.66 -14.24 -17.05
CA VAL A 80 17.01 -14.61 -15.80
C VAL A 80 17.52 -13.76 -14.63
N GLN A 81 18.82 -13.48 -14.57
CA GLN A 81 19.38 -12.58 -13.55
C GLN A 81 18.84 -11.15 -13.66
N ASP A 82 18.73 -10.60 -14.88
CA ASP A 82 18.16 -9.27 -15.10
C ASP A 82 16.70 -9.18 -14.60
N ILE A 83 15.92 -10.22 -14.88
CA ILE A 83 14.52 -10.33 -14.46
C ILE A 83 14.40 -10.49 -12.94
N ASP A 84 15.25 -11.33 -12.33
CA ASP A 84 15.28 -11.53 -10.88
C ASP A 84 15.64 -10.22 -10.16
N HIS A 85 16.55 -9.42 -10.71
CA HIS A 85 16.89 -8.11 -10.17
C HIS A 85 15.67 -7.17 -10.16
N ILE A 86 14.91 -7.08 -11.25
CA ILE A 86 13.70 -6.24 -11.29
C ILE A 86 12.63 -6.77 -10.34
N LEU A 87 12.49 -8.09 -10.25
CA LEU A 87 11.56 -8.73 -9.33
C LEU A 87 11.92 -8.44 -7.86
N GLN A 88 13.20 -8.42 -7.53
CA GLN A 88 13.68 -8.00 -6.21
C GLN A 88 13.31 -6.53 -5.94
N GLN A 89 13.50 -5.63 -6.90
CA GLN A 89 13.07 -4.24 -6.77
C GLN A 89 11.55 -4.10 -6.56
N CYS A 90 10.75 -4.91 -7.25
CA CYS A 90 9.30 -4.95 -7.04
C CYS A 90 8.95 -5.41 -5.61
N LYS A 91 9.65 -6.42 -5.07
CA LYS A 91 9.45 -6.88 -3.69
C LYS A 91 9.79 -5.80 -2.68
N GLU A 92 10.96 -5.18 -2.82
CA GLU A 92 11.42 -4.10 -1.94
C GLU A 92 10.43 -2.92 -1.96
N GLN A 93 9.97 -2.51 -3.14
CA GLN A 93 8.99 -1.42 -3.26
C GLN A 93 7.64 -1.81 -2.63
N ASN A 94 7.19 -3.05 -2.79
CA ASN A 94 5.95 -3.51 -2.18
C ASN A 94 6.04 -3.54 -0.65
N GLU A 95 7.20 -3.87 -0.07
CA GLU A 95 7.44 -3.77 1.37
C GLU A 95 7.40 -2.32 1.86
N ILE A 96 8.01 -1.38 1.12
CA ILE A 96 7.95 0.05 1.41
C ILE A 96 6.49 0.55 1.41
N ASN A 97 5.69 0.13 0.42
CA ASN A 97 4.27 0.50 0.34
C ASN A 97 3.50 -0.04 1.56
N ALA A 98 3.72 -1.30 1.94
CA ALA A 98 3.06 -1.92 3.09
C ALA A 98 3.39 -1.19 4.41
N LEU A 99 4.67 -0.87 4.64
CA LEU A 99 5.12 -0.08 5.79
C LEU A 99 4.48 1.30 5.83
N THR A 100 4.45 1.99 4.70
CA THR A 100 3.88 3.34 4.59
C THR A 100 2.38 3.33 4.86
N LEU A 101 1.65 2.33 4.35
CA LEU A 101 0.23 2.15 4.63
C LEU A 101 -0.02 1.93 6.12
N GLN A 102 0.75 1.05 6.76
CA GLN A 102 0.64 0.78 8.19
C GLN A 102 0.88 2.05 9.03
N GLN A 103 1.89 2.85 8.67
CA GLN A 103 2.16 4.13 9.34
C GLN A 103 1.00 5.11 9.17
N SER A 104 0.43 5.22 7.97
CA SER A 104 -0.72 6.08 7.69
C SER A 104 -1.92 5.71 8.57
N GLN A 105 -2.21 4.41 8.72
CA GLN A 105 -3.28 3.91 9.59
C GLN A 105 -3.04 4.25 11.07
N LEU A 106 -1.81 4.08 11.57
CA LEU A 106 -1.46 4.43 12.94
C LEU A 106 -1.65 5.92 13.23
N ILE A 107 -1.31 6.79 12.28
CA ILE A 107 -1.52 8.25 12.41
C ILE A 107 -3.01 8.57 12.51
N VAL A 108 -3.84 7.94 11.67
CA VAL A 108 -5.30 8.13 11.70
C VAL A 108 -5.89 7.68 13.04
N GLU A 109 -5.49 6.53 13.56
CA GLU A 109 -5.96 6.06 14.88
C GLU A 109 -5.48 6.94 16.02
N ARG A 110 -4.23 7.42 15.99
CA ARG A 110 -3.73 8.42 16.97
C ARG A 110 -4.56 9.69 16.94
N PHE A 111 -4.82 10.23 15.75
CA PHE A 111 -5.62 11.43 15.58
C PHE A 111 -7.05 11.26 16.10
N LYS A 112 -7.69 10.12 15.79
CA LYS A 112 -9.00 9.76 16.32
C LYS A 112 -8.99 9.69 17.85
N HIS A 113 -7.96 9.08 18.44
CA HIS A 113 -7.80 8.98 19.88
C HIS A 113 -7.64 10.38 20.52
N GLU A 114 -6.82 11.25 19.94
CA GLU A 114 -6.66 12.65 20.39
C GLU A 114 -7.97 13.44 20.30
N LEU A 115 -8.73 13.32 19.21
CA LEU A 115 -10.04 13.97 19.07
C LEU A 115 -11.03 13.50 20.15
N LEU A 116 -11.11 12.19 20.41
CA LEU A 116 -11.99 11.64 21.43
C LEU A 116 -11.56 12.06 22.85
N GLN A 117 -10.25 12.03 23.13
CA GLN A 117 -9.72 12.52 24.41
C GLN A 117 -9.99 14.03 24.60
N ASN A 118 -9.83 14.85 23.56
CA ASN A 118 -10.09 16.28 23.63
C ASN A 118 -11.58 16.57 23.87
N ARG A 119 -12.49 15.81 23.23
CA ARG A 119 -13.94 15.90 23.51
C ARG A 119 -14.29 15.48 24.94
N GLY A 120 -13.60 14.48 25.50
CA GLY A 120 -13.74 14.09 26.92
C GLY A 120 -13.24 15.15 27.90
N LYS A 121 -12.21 15.93 27.53
CA LYS A 121 -11.69 17.06 28.32
C LYS A 121 -12.52 18.33 28.19
N SER A 122 -13.15 18.61 27.03
CA SER A 122 -14.11 19.71 26.87
C SER A 122 -15.43 19.51 27.64
N GLY A 123 -15.74 18.27 28.06
CA GLY A 123 -16.86 17.99 28.98
C GLY A 123 -16.56 18.29 30.46
N LEU A 124 -15.30 18.58 30.82
CA LEU A 124 -14.86 18.87 32.19
C LEU A 124 -14.71 20.37 32.48
N THR A 125 -15.14 21.24 31.55
CA THR A 125 -15.21 22.68 31.76
C THR A 125 -16.64 23.15 31.97
N TYR A 126 -17.36 22.60 32.95
CA TYR A 126 -18.44 23.33 33.64
C TYR A 126 -18.84 22.68 34.98
N THR A 127 -17.95 22.74 35.99
CA THR A 127 -18.37 22.92 37.40
C THR A 127 -17.28 23.65 38.22
N ALA A 128 -16.65 24.69 37.66
CA ALA A 128 -15.67 25.49 38.43
C ALA A 128 -16.29 26.45 39.46
N LYS A 129 -17.63 26.58 39.58
CA LYS A 129 -18.27 27.42 40.62
C LYS A 129 -19.61 26.86 41.11
N GLY A 130 -19.54 25.78 41.88
CA GLY A 130 -20.62 25.38 42.79
C GLY A 130 -20.65 26.29 44.02
N LYS A 131 -21.12 27.53 43.88
CA LYS A 131 -21.61 28.32 45.02
C LYS A 131 -23.11 28.53 44.83
N PRO A 132 -23.99 27.88 45.61
CA PRO A 132 -25.37 28.30 45.64
C PRO A 132 -25.42 29.71 46.25
N ALA A 133 -25.98 30.66 45.50
CA ALA A 133 -26.37 31.94 46.06
C ALA A 133 -27.50 31.65 47.06
N ILE A 134 -27.18 31.61 48.35
CA ILE A 134 -28.17 31.64 49.41
C ILE A 134 -28.62 33.09 49.51
N ASP A 135 -29.75 33.43 48.90
CA ASP A 135 -30.41 34.72 49.00
C ASP A 135 -31.48 34.72 50.11
N HIS A 136 -31.17 34.20 51.30
CA HIS A 136 -32.08 34.38 52.44
C HIS A 136 -31.93 35.79 53.03
N LYS A 137 -32.62 36.76 52.40
CA LYS A 137 -32.87 38.09 52.95
C LYS A 137 -34.37 38.35 53.08
N GLY A 138 -34.80 38.53 54.33
CA GLY A 138 -36.12 39.03 54.72
C GLY A 138 -37.02 37.89 55.23
N GLY A 139 -37.21 37.64 56.52
CA GLY A 139 -37.32 38.61 57.61
C GLY A 139 -38.78 39.02 57.77
N GLY A 140 -39.59 38.18 58.42
CA GLY A 140 -40.99 38.48 58.72
C GLY A 140 -41.64 37.39 59.57
N ILE A 141 -41.49 37.49 60.89
CA ILE A 141 -42.18 36.66 61.88
C ILE A 141 -43.41 37.44 62.39
N LYS A 142 -44.44 36.69 62.82
CA LYS A 142 -45.52 36.99 63.80
C LYS A 142 -46.79 37.57 63.17
N ALA A 143 -48.02 37.18 63.55
CA ALA A 143 -48.57 36.31 64.59
C ALA A 143 -49.93 35.76 64.12
#